data_AF-A0A922MFH3-F1
#
_entry.id   AF-A0A922MFH3-F1
#
_cell.length_a   1.000
_cell.length_b   1.000
_cell.length_c   1.000
_cell.angle_alpha   90.00
_cell.angle_beta   90.00
_cell.angle_gamma   90.00
#
_symmetry.space_group_name_H-M   'P 1'
#
loop_
_entity.id
_entity.type
_entity.pdbx_description
1 polymer ?
#
loop_
_entity_poly.entity_id
_entity_poly.type
_entity_poly.pdbx_seq_one_letter_code
_entity_poly.pdbx_strand_id
1 'polypeptide(L)'
;MSSSGYSPYHWCLVSECKNTSVKTPEKLWIQVPTDLKMRNTWLKLARRDPKSLSTKTKYYFCEDHFDLENHMENYTQLKIMGSVKRIRMRPNCIPSRFDCQPGRKRTFTESEPRAAFMKRQRLSIIIYN
;
A
#
# COMPACT_ATOMS: atom_id res chain seq x y z
N MET A 1 29.32 11.65 -14.73
CA MET A 1 29.20 12.43 -13.48
C MET A 1 28.09 11.81 -12.66
N SER A 2 28.41 10.84 -11.83
CA SER A 2 27.42 10.13 -11.00
C SER A 2 27.30 10.89 -9.68
N SER A 3 26.32 11.78 -9.58
CA SER A 3 25.99 12.44 -8.33
C SER A 3 25.65 11.37 -7.30
N SER A 4 26.53 11.20 -6.31
CA SER A 4 26.26 10.44 -5.08
C SER A 4 25.19 11.19 -4.28
N GLY A 5 23.95 11.11 -4.74
CA GLY A 5 22.80 11.71 -4.10
C GLY A 5 22.48 10.93 -2.84
N TYR A 6 22.65 11.57 -1.69
CA TYR A 6 22.17 11.05 -0.41
C TYR A 6 20.66 10.81 -0.49
N SER A 7 20.25 9.55 -0.54
CA SER A 7 18.85 9.15 -0.37
C SER A 7 18.56 9.00 1.12
N PRO A 8 17.55 9.68 1.69
CA PRO A 8 17.22 9.55 3.10
C PRO A 8 16.97 8.10 3.51
N TYR A 9 17.45 7.72 4.69
CA TYR A 9 17.16 6.39 5.23
C TYR A 9 15.67 6.26 5.56
N HIS A 10 15.02 5.28 4.95
CA HIS A 10 13.63 4.91 5.22
C HIS A 10 13.57 3.46 5.66
N TRP A 11 12.66 3.18 6.60
CA TRP A 11 12.34 1.85 7.05
C TRP A 11 10.82 1.70 7.07
N CYS A 12 10.32 0.53 6.68
CA CYS A 12 8.88 0.33 6.62
C CYS A 12 8.32 0.15 8.03
N LEU A 13 7.36 0.99 8.40
CA LEU A 13 6.77 0.96 9.74
C LEU A 13 5.86 -0.27 9.96
N VAL A 14 5.38 -0.92 8.90
CA VAL A 14 4.51 -2.10 9.00
C VAL A 14 5.19 -3.20 9.80
N SER A 15 4.50 -3.74 10.82
CA SER A 15 5.06 -4.83 11.62
C SER A 15 5.42 -6.01 10.73
N GLU A 16 6.61 -6.57 10.94
CA GLU A 16 7.18 -7.72 10.22
C GLU A 16 7.62 -7.46 8.77
N CYS A 17 7.41 -6.24 8.25
CA CYS A 17 8.02 -5.83 7.00
C CYS A 17 9.51 -5.49 7.21
N LYS A 18 10.39 -6.08 6.39
CA LYS A 18 11.85 -5.93 6.50
C LYS A 18 12.46 -4.96 5.47
N ASN A 19 11.62 -4.32 4.66
CA ASN A 19 12.06 -3.39 3.63
C ASN A 19 12.67 -2.12 4.26
N THR A 20 13.79 -1.67 3.70
CA THR A 20 14.45 -0.40 4.02
C THR A 20 14.95 0.24 2.72
N SER A 21 15.16 1.56 2.67
CA SER A 21 15.63 2.23 1.44
C SER A 21 17.03 1.78 1.00
N VAL A 22 17.78 1.12 1.90
CA VAL A 22 19.07 0.50 1.58
C VAL A 22 18.89 -0.87 0.93
N LYS A 23 17.96 -1.70 1.44
CA LYS A 23 17.73 -3.06 0.93
C LYS A 23 16.87 -3.09 -0.34
N THR A 24 15.98 -2.11 -0.49
CA THR A 24 15.04 -2.00 -1.59
C THR A 24 15.01 -0.55 -2.08
N PRO A 25 16.10 -0.07 -2.69
CA PRO A 25 16.26 1.33 -3.12
C PRO A 25 15.28 1.74 -4.23
N GLU A 26 14.78 0.79 -5.00
CA GLU A 26 13.83 0.98 -6.10
C GLU A 26 12.38 1.19 -5.65
N LYS A 27 12.04 0.81 -4.42
CA LYS A 27 10.67 0.88 -3.90
C LYS A 27 10.27 2.30 -3.55
N LEU A 28 8.99 2.63 -3.78
CA LEU A 28 8.44 3.88 -3.28
C LEU A 28 8.24 3.85 -1.75
N TRP A 29 8.50 5.00 -1.14
CA TRP A 29 8.33 5.24 0.29
C TRP A 29 7.19 6.23 0.52
N ILE A 30 6.01 5.70 0.83
CA ILE A 30 4.79 6.47 1.03
C ILE A 30 4.75 6.96 2.47
N GLN A 31 4.75 8.28 2.65
CA GLN A 31 4.67 8.90 3.97
C GLN A 31 3.31 8.61 4.61
N VAL A 32 3.32 8.19 5.88
CA VAL A 32 2.10 8.07 6.69
C VAL A 32 1.43 9.47 6.80
N PRO A 33 0.09 9.56 6.60
CA PRO A 33 -0.64 10.82 6.68
C PRO A 33 -0.39 11.60 7.98
N THR A 34 -0.47 12.92 7.89
CA THR A 34 -0.38 13.84 9.04
C THR A 34 -1.74 14.02 9.72
N ASP A 35 -2.85 13.87 8.98
CA ASP A 35 -4.19 13.83 9.56
C ASP A 35 -4.28 12.71 10.60
N LEU A 36 -4.66 13.05 11.84
CA LEU A 36 -4.60 12.13 12.97
C LEU A 36 -5.54 10.93 12.81
N LYS A 37 -6.72 11.13 12.20
CA LYS A 37 -7.70 10.06 12.00
C LYS A 37 -7.16 9.02 11.01
N MET A 38 -6.67 9.49 9.86
CA MET A 38 -6.12 8.64 8.82
C MET A 38 -4.80 8.00 9.26
N ARG A 39 -3.94 8.76 9.95
CA ARG A 39 -2.70 8.26 10.58
C ARG A 39 -3.01 7.10 11.51
N ASN A 40 -3.92 7.27 12.47
CA ASN A 40 -4.26 6.24 13.43
C ASN A 40 -4.85 5.00 12.75
N THR A 41 -5.59 5.18 11.65
CA THR A 41 -6.10 4.08 10.83
C THR A 41 -4.95 3.28 10.20
N TRP A 42 -3.99 3.96 9.56
CA TRP A 42 -2.82 3.30 8.96
C TRP A 42 -1.97 2.56 10.01
N LEU A 43 -1.74 3.18 11.17
CA LEU A 43 -0.95 2.57 12.25
C LEU A 43 -1.62 1.31 12.80
N LYS A 44 -2.94 1.35 13.03
CA LYS A 44 -3.69 0.17 13.48
C LYS A 44 -3.64 -0.96 12.45
N LEU A 45 -3.83 -0.65 11.16
CA LEU A 45 -3.72 -1.63 10.07
C LEU A 45 -2.33 -2.26 9.99
N ALA A 46 -1.30 -1.52 10.37
CA ALA A 46 0.09 -1.96 10.44
C ALA A 46 0.47 -2.70 11.73
N ARG A 47 -0.49 -2.99 12.63
CA ARG A 47 -0.26 -3.55 13.98
C ARG A 47 0.67 -2.68 14.84
N ARG A 48 0.54 -1.36 14.75
CA ARG A 48 1.26 -0.39 15.60
C ARG A 48 0.27 0.36 16.48
N ASP A 49 0.64 0.54 17.76
CA ASP A 49 -0.12 1.39 18.67
C ASP A 49 0.15 2.87 18.34
N PRO A 50 -0.87 3.67 17.96
CA PRO A 50 -0.69 5.10 17.71
C PRO A 50 -0.12 5.88 18.90
N LYS A 51 -0.37 5.44 20.14
CA LYS A 51 0.15 6.13 21.34
C LYS A 51 1.64 5.90 21.56
N SER A 52 2.19 4.81 21.00
CA SER A 52 3.62 4.47 21.10
C SER A 52 4.52 5.26 20.14
N LEU A 53 3.94 6.05 19.23
CA LEU A 53 4.67 6.74 18.16
C LEU A 53 4.48 8.25 18.23
N SER A 54 5.59 8.99 18.11
CA SER A 54 5.57 10.45 18.06
C SER A 54 4.77 10.96 16.86
N THR A 55 3.89 11.94 17.05
CA THR A 55 3.17 12.59 15.95
C THR A 55 4.06 13.51 15.12
N LYS A 56 5.21 13.95 15.68
CA LYS A 56 6.16 14.84 15.00
C LYS A 56 7.05 14.10 14.00
N THR A 57 7.31 12.82 14.23
CA THR A 57 8.17 12.01 13.37
C THR A 57 7.45 11.58 12.09
N LYS A 58 8.13 11.73 10.96
CA LYS A 58 7.67 11.20 9.67
C LYS A 58 7.92 9.70 9.63
N TYR A 59 6.87 8.93 9.37
CA TYR A 59 6.96 7.49 9.17
C TYR A 59 6.56 7.14 7.74
N TYR A 60 7.01 5.97 7.28
CA TYR A 60 6.86 5.56 5.88
C TYR A 60 6.42 4.11 5.79
N PHE A 61 5.56 3.83 4.81
CA PHE A 61 5.22 2.48 4.36
C PHE A 61 5.86 2.28 2.98
N CYS A 62 6.36 1.08 2.70
CA CYS A 62 6.82 0.75 1.35
C CYS A 62 5.62 0.49 0.43
N GLU A 63 5.84 0.55 -0.87
CA GLU A 63 4.80 0.35 -1.89
C GLU A 63 4.05 -0.98 -1.81
N ASP A 64 4.68 -2.05 -1.33
CA ASP A 64 4.10 -3.40 -1.23
C ASP A 64 2.75 -3.42 -0.47
N HIS A 65 2.49 -2.40 0.36
CA HIS A 65 1.27 -2.30 1.16
C HIS A 65 0.09 -1.64 0.45
N PHE A 66 0.28 -1.17 -0.79
CA PHE A 66 -0.71 -0.45 -1.57
C PHE A 66 -0.93 -1.09 -2.93
N ASP A 67 -2.11 -0.82 -3.49
CA ASP A 67 -2.40 -1.06 -4.89
C ASP A 67 -2.19 0.24 -5.69
N LEU A 68 -0.91 0.59 -5.94
CA LEU A 68 -0.54 1.93 -6.42
C LEU A 68 -1.30 2.39 -7.67
N GLU A 69 -1.60 1.49 -8.60
CA GLU A 69 -2.36 1.80 -9.81
C GLU A 69 -3.75 2.38 -9.50
N ASN A 70 -4.43 1.81 -8.50
CA ASN A 70 -5.74 2.27 -8.05
C ASN A 70 -5.65 3.33 -6.95
N HIS A 71 -4.58 3.33 -6.15
CA HIS A 71 -4.45 4.07 -4.90
C HIS A 71 -3.70 5.40 -5.04
N MET A 72 -2.84 5.56 -6.04
CA MET A 72 -1.98 6.73 -6.21
C MET A 72 -2.45 7.58 -7.40
N GLU A 73 -2.74 8.86 -7.16
CA GLU A 73 -3.28 9.80 -8.16
C GLU A 73 -2.32 10.01 -9.33
N ASN A 74 -1.02 10.09 -9.03
CA ASN A 74 0.02 10.36 -10.01
C ASN A 74 0.88 9.14 -10.35
N TYR A 75 0.31 7.94 -10.24
CA TYR A 75 1.01 6.69 -10.59
C TYR A 75 1.39 6.66 -12.07
N THR A 76 0.45 6.95 -12.97
CA THR A 76 0.71 6.98 -14.42
C THR A 76 1.79 8.01 -14.78
N GLN A 77 1.74 9.20 -14.17
CA GLN A 77 2.78 10.22 -14.35
C GLN A 77 4.15 9.69 -13.92
N LEU A 78 4.24 9.07 -12.74
CA LEU A 78 5.46 8.46 -12.25
C LEU A 78 5.99 7.38 -13.21
N LYS A 79 5.12 6.52 -13.75
CA LYS A 79 5.51 5.45 -14.66
C LYS A 79 6.03 5.95 -16.00
N ILE A 80 5.45 7.03 -16.54
CA ILE A 80 5.87 7.62 -17.82
C ILE A 80 7.15 8.45 -17.64
N MET A 81 7.23 9.27 -16.59
CA MET A 81 8.34 10.23 -16.40
C MET A 81 9.53 9.65 -15.62
N GLY A 82 9.37 8.48 -14.99
CA GLY A 82 10.36 7.87 -14.10
C GLY A 82 10.51 8.56 -12.74
N SER A 83 9.92 9.74 -12.54
CA SER A 83 9.97 10.47 -11.27
C SER A 83 8.78 11.43 -11.10
N VAL A 84 8.46 11.77 -9.85
CA VAL A 84 7.52 12.83 -9.48
C VAL A 84 8.08 13.64 -8.32
N LYS A 85 7.78 14.95 -8.28
CA LYS A 85 8.19 15.82 -7.17
C LYS A 85 7.66 15.35 -5.81
N ARG A 86 6.44 14.79 -5.79
CA ARG A 86 5.79 14.27 -4.58
C ARG A 86 4.80 13.17 -4.93
N ILE A 87 4.79 12.08 -4.17
CA ILE A 87 3.77 11.03 -4.23
C ILE A 87 2.44 11.59 -3.72
N ARG A 88 1.37 11.41 -4.50
CA ARG A 88 -0.01 11.80 -4.12
C ARG A 88 -0.89 10.57 -4.10
N MET A 89 -1.35 10.20 -2.92
CA MET A 89 -2.33 9.12 -2.74
C MET A 89 -3.72 9.71 -2.95
N ARG A 90 -4.64 8.91 -3.52
CA ARG A 90 -6.06 9.29 -3.62
C ARG A 90 -6.63 9.58 -2.23
N PRO A 91 -7.65 10.45 -2.12
CA PRO A 91 -8.30 10.72 -0.84
C PRO A 91 -8.82 9.43 -0.21
N ASN A 92 -8.68 9.32 1.12
CA ASN A 92 -9.15 8.17 1.91
C ASN A 92 -8.48 6.81 1.58
N CYS A 93 -7.43 6.79 0.75
CA CYS A 93 -6.71 5.56 0.46
C CYS A 93 -5.99 5.02 1.72
N ILE A 94 -6.15 3.73 2.00
CA ILE A 94 -5.50 3.04 3.10
C ILE A 94 -4.66 1.86 2.61
N PRO A 95 -3.56 1.50 3.31
CA PRO A 95 -2.81 0.29 3.02
C PRO A 95 -3.70 -0.92 3.25
N SER A 96 -3.66 -1.88 2.32
CA SER A 96 -4.55 -3.04 2.31
C SER A 96 -3.81 -4.38 2.21
N ARG A 97 -2.55 -4.36 1.75
CA ARG A 97 -1.73 -5.57 1.55
C ARG A 97 -0.75 -5.75 2.71
N PHE A 98 -0.82 -6.89 3.38
CA PHE A 98 -0.04 -7.16 4.61
C PHE A 98 0.39 -8.64 4.68
N ASP A 99 0.83 -9.18 3.55
CA ASP A 99 1.25 -10.58 3.44
C ASP A 99 2.46 -10.91 4.31
N CYS A 100 3.22 -9.89 4.75
CA CYS A 100 4.31 -10.00 5.70
C CYS A 100 3.86 -10.31 7.14
N GLN A 101 2.56 -10.26 7.47
CA GLN A 101 2.04 -10.48 8.82
C GLN A 101 1.41 -11.88 8.95
N PRO A 102 2.14 -12.90 9.47
CA PRO A 102 1.61 -14.21 9.75
C PRO A 102 0.46 -14.12 10.76
N GLY A 103 -0.50 -15.04 10.62
CA GLY A 103 -1.71 -15.08 11.45
C GLY A 103 -2.67 -13.91 11.24
N ARG A 104 -2.44 -13.02 10.27
CA ARG A 104 -3.44 -12.03 9.88
C ARG A 104 -4.58 -12.76 9.18
N LYS A 105 -5.70 -12.94 9.89
CA LYS A 105 -6.95 -13.41 9.29
C LYS A 105 -7.34 -12.41 8.20
N ARG A 106 -7.28 -12.84 6.94
CA ARG A 106 -7.86 -12.07 5.84
C ARG A 106 -9.36 -11.99 6.12
N THR A 107 -9.87 -10.79 6.38
CA THR A 107 -11.31 -10.56 6.50
C THR A 107 -12.03 -10.80 5.17
N PHE A 108 -11.28 -10.81 4.06
CA PHE A 108 -11.71 -11.37 2.79
C PHE A 108 -11.31 -12.85 2.73
N THR A 109 -12.07 -13.70 3.41
CA THR A 109 -12.26 -15.05 2.88
C THR A 109 -12.91 -14.89 1.52
N GLU A 110 -12.58 -15.74 0.54
CA GLU A 110 -13.34 -15.83 -0.71
C GLU A 110 -14.82 -15.80 -0.35
N SER A 111 -15.49 -14.68 -0.64
CA SER A 111 -16.92 -14.61 -0.49
C SER A 111 -17.49 -15.49 -1.60
N GLU A 112 -18.56 -16.23 -1.29
CA GLU A 112 -19.41 -16.89 -2.28
C GLU A 112 -19.46 -16.02 -3.54
N PRO A 113 -19.11 -16.58 -4.73
CA PRO A 113 -19.02 -15.81 -5.95
C PRO A 113 -20.30 -14.98 -6.12
N ARG A 114 -20.15 -13.66 -6.30
CA ARG A 114 -21.30 -12.76 -6.46
C ARG A 114 -22.27 -13.37 -7.47
N ALA A 115 -23.57 -13.35 -7.18
CA ALA A 115 -24.59 -13.96 -8.05
C ALA A 115 -24.46 -13.57 -9.53
N ALA A 116 -23.96 -12.35 -9.82
CA ALA A 116 -23.64 -11.89 -11.17
C ALA A 116 -22.54 -12.72 -11.88
N PHE A 117 -21.48 -13.13 -11.17
CA PHE A 117 -20.43 -14.02 -11.68
C PHE A 117 -21.00 -15.40 -11.99
N MET A 118 -21.77 -15.99 -11.05
CA MET A 118 -22.42 -17.29 -11.27
C MET A 118 -23.40 -17.25 -12.45
N LYS A 119 -24.15 -16.14 -12.62
CA LYS A 119 -25.05 -15.94 -13.76
C LYS A 119 -24.28 -15.92 -15.08
N ARG A 120 -23.14 -15.23 -15.15
CA ARG A 120 -22.29 -15.19 -16.35
C ARG A 120 -21.72 -16.57 -16.69
N GLN A 121 -21.27 -17.33 -15.69
CA GLN A 121 -20.74 -18.68 -15.88
C GLN A 121 -21.82 -19.67 -16.36
N ARG A 122 -23.05 -19.57 -15.84
CA ARG A 122 -24.19 -20.36 -16.35
C ARG A 122 -24.52 -20.01 -17.81
N LEU A 123 -24.56 -18.73 -18.15
CA LEU A 123 -24.84 -18.30 -19.53
C LEU A 123 -23.75 -18.76 -20.50
N SER A 124 -22.47 -18.73 -20.11
CA SER A 124 -21.40 -19.23 -20.98
C SER A 124 -21.54 -20.74 -21.26
N ILE A 125 -21.96 -21.55 -20.29
CA ILE A 125 -22.14 -23.00 -20.49
C ILE A 125 -23.28 -23.32 -21.46
N ILE A 126 -24.35 -22.52 -21.45
CA ILE A 126 -25.53 -22.69 -22.31
C ILE A 126 -25.23 -22.28 -23.77
N ILE A 127 -24.30 -21.36 -24.01
CA ILE A 127 -23.99 -20.86 -25.36
C ILE A 127 -23.07 -21.82 -26.14
N TYR A 128 -22.38 -22.75 -25.47
CA TYR A 128 -21.45 -23.70 -26.09
C TYR A 128 -21.95 -25.16 -26.09
N ASN A 129 -23.25 -25.40 -25.86
CA ASN A 129 -23.95 -26.65 -26.16
C ASN A 129 -25.12 -26.36 -27.10
#